data_AF-A0AB73C1B8-F1
#
_entry.id   AF-A0AB73C1B8-F1
#
_cell.length_a   1.000
_cell.length_b   1.000
_cell.length_c   1.000
_cell.angle_alpha   90.00
_cell.angle_beta   90.00
_cell.angle_gamma   90.00
#
_symmetry.space_group_name_H-M   'P 1'
#
loop_
_entity.id
_entity.type
_entity.pdbx_description
1 polymer ?
#
loop_
_entity_poly.entity_id
_entity_poly.type
_entity_poly.pdbx_seq_one_letter_code
_entity_poly.pdbx_strand_id
1 'polypeptide(L)'
;MNSELYVKKAILQLSRKKEKEAVESLNKAIDLADDIVSVTQAYCILGEYYFIHRNYQEAFSYFSWILDRAEDLEEEFDDLLSEEINRADVLSELMERYSLHG
;
A
#
# COMPACT_ATOMS: atom_id res chain seq x y z
N MET A 1 -10.00 -4.76 -17.07
CA MET A 1 -10.04 -4.87 -15.59
C MET A 1 -9.24 -3.67 -15.11
N ASN A 2 -9.80 -2.81 -14.26
CA ASN A 2 -9.15 -1.58 -13.76
C ASN A 2 -8.44 -1.84 -12.43
N SER A 3 -7.64 -0.89 -11.95
CA SER A 3 -6.91 -1.01 -10.68
C SER A 3 -7.85 -1.30 -9.50
N GLU A 4 -9.01 -0.64 -9.43
CA GLU A 4 -10.02 -0.85 -8.38
C GLU A 4 -10.47 -2.31 -8.26
N LEU A 5 -10.75 -2.96 -9.39
CA LEU A 5 -11.21 -4.34 -9.39
C LEU A 5 -10.10 -5.31 -9.00
N TYR A 6 -8.84 -5.00 -9.30
CA TYR A 6 -7.69 -5.76 -8.83
C TYR A 6 -7.46 -5.61 -7.33
N VAL A 7 -7.62 -4.41 -6.77
CA VAL A 7 -7.56 -4.16 -5.32
C VAL A 7 -8.66 -4.94 -4.59
N LYS A 8 -9.93 -4.83 -5.03
CA LYS A 8 -11.04 -5.59 -4.46
C LYS A 8 -10.80 -7.10 -4.52
N LYS A 9 -10.26 -7.59 -5.63
CA LYS A 9 -9.89 -8.99 -5.80
C LYS A 9 -8.80 -9.41 -4.80
N ALA A 10 -7.78 -8.58 -4.61
CA ALA A 10 -6.71 -8.83 -3.64
C ALA A 10 -7.24 -8.92 -2.20
N ILE A 11 -8.13 -8.00 -1.79
CA ILE A 11 -8.77 -8.04 -0.46
C ILE A 11 -9.54 -9.35 -0.25
N LEU A 12 -10.30 -9.79 -1.25
CA LEU A 12 -10.99 -11.09 -1.19
C LEU A 12 -10.01 -12.27 -1.12
N GLN A 13 -8.88 -12.22 -1.81
CA GLN A 13 -7.84 -13.25 -1.73
C GLN A 13 -7.18 -13.27 -0.34
N LEU A 14 -6.86 -12.12 0.25
CA LEU A 14 -6.33 -12.02 1.61
C LEU A 14 -7.30 -12.63 2.63
N SER A 15 -8.60 -12.33 2.53
CA SER A 15 -9.63 -12.94 3.39
C SER A 15 -9.70 -14.47 3.31
N ARG A 16 -9.22 -15.04 2.18
CA ARG A 16 -9.17 -16.48 1.92
C ARG A 16 -7.78 -17.09 2.16
N LYS A 17 -6.86 -16.34 2.77
CA LYS A 17 -5.45 -16.72 2.99
C LYS A 17 -4.68 -17.04 1.70
N LYS A 18 -5.10 -16.42 0.60
CA LYS A 18 -4.51 -16.54 -0.74
C LYS A 18 -3.51 -15.41 -0.98
N GLU A 19 -2.52 -15.31 -0.11
CA GLU A 19 -1.62 -14.15 -0.04
C GLU A 19 -0.81 -13.93 -1.31
N LYS A 20 -0.25 -15.00 -1.90
CA LYS A 20 0.50 -14.91 -3.16
C LYS A 20 -0.35 -14.35 -4.30
N GLU A 21 -1.58 -14.85 -4.42
CA GLU A 21 -2.49 -14.40 -5.47
C GLU A 21 -3.01 -12.97 -5.23
N ALA A 22 -3.05 -12.55 -3.96
CA ALA A 22 -3.36 -11.17 -3.59
C ALA A 22 -2.24 -10.22 -4.01
N VAL A 23 -0.98 -10.55 -3.67
CA VAL A 23 0.20 -9.77 -4.09
C VAL A 23 0.26 -9.62 -5.61
N GLU A 24 0.04 -10.71 -6.36
CA GLU A 24 -0.04 -10.65 -7.82
C GLU A 24 -1.15 -9.73 -8.34
N SER A 25 -2.27 -9.65 -7.63
CA SER A 25 -3.38 -8.78 -8.01
C SER A 25 -3.10 -7.32 -7.66
N LEU A 26 -2.45 -7.05 -6.52
CA LEU A 26 -2.02 -5.69 -6.13
C LEU A 26 -0.97 -5.14 -7.08
N ASN A 27 0.04 -5.94 -7.45
CA ASN A 27 1.05 -5.53 -8.44
C ASN A 27 0.40 -5.19 -9.79
N LYS A 28 -0.62 -5.95 -10.23
CA LYS A 28 -1.37 -5.61 -11.44
C LYS A 28 -2.15 -4.29 -11.31
N ALA A 29 -2.67 -3.96 -10.13
CA ALA A 29 -3.32 -2.67 -9.90
C ALA A 29 -2.32 -1.52 -10.02
N ILE A 30 -1.09 -1.71 -9.53
CA ILE A 30 -0.01 -0.72 -9.68
C ILE A 30 0.41 -0.60 -11.15
N ASP A 31 0.61 -1.72 -11.86
CA ASP A 31 1.04 -1.74 -13.27
C ASP A 31 0.05 -1.06 -14.22
N LEU A 32 -1.25 -1.14 -13.92
CA LEU A 32 -2.29 -0.48 -14.71
C LEU A 32 -2.24 1.04 -14.58
N ALA A 33 -1.93 1.53 -13.37
CA ALA A 33 -1.82 2.95 -13.05
C ALA A 33 -2.99 3.81 -13.56
N ASP A 34 -4.22 3.25 -13.62
CA ASP A 34 -5.39 3.92 -14.22
C ASP A 34 -6.24 4.71 -13.23
N ASP A 35 -6.04 4.49 -11.93
CA ASP A 35 -6.71 5.19 -10.84
C ASP A 35 -5.76 5.36 -9.65
N ILE A 36 -5.42 6.62 -9.31
CA ILE A 36 -4.45 6.93 -8.27
C ILE A 36 -4.93 6.49 -6.87
N VAL A 37 -6.25 6.50 -6.63
CA VAL A 37 -6.82 6.03 -5.36
C VAL A 37 -6.57 4.54 -5.19
N SER A 38 -6.96 3.73 -6.19
CA SER A 38 -6.71 2.28 -6.19
C SER A 38 -5.21 1.94 -6.15
N VAL A 39 -4.38 2.71 -6.85
CA VAL A 39 -2.92 2.53 -6.80
C VAL A 39 -2.41 2.77 -5.39
N THR A 40 -2.80 3.87 -4.74
CA THR A 40 -2.38 4.20 -3.37
C THR A 40 -2.83 3.13 -2.38
N GLN A 41 -4.07 2.64 -2.50
CA GLN A 41 -4.57 1.51 -1.72
C GLN A 41 -3.72 0.25 -1.95
N ALA A 42 -3.32 -0.03 -3.20
CA ALA A 42 -2.49 -1.18 -3.51
C ALA A 42 -1.08 -1.07 -2.87
N TYR A 43 -0.46 0.11 -2.93
CA TYR A 43 0.80 0.40 -2.25
C TYR A 43 0.67 0.20 -0.74
N CYS A 44 -0.39 0.71 -0.12
CA CYS A 44 -0.60 0.60 1.32
C CYS A 44 -0.74 -0.87 1.75
N ILE A 45 -1.59 -1.65 1.06
CA ILE A 45 -1.79 -3.07 1.37
C ILE A 45 -0.50 -3.88 1.17
N LEU A 46 0.30 -3.59 0.14
CA LEU A 46 1.61 -4.23 -0.06
C LEU A 46 2.60 -3.86 1.05
N GLY A 47 2.65 -2.59 1.44
CA GLY A 47 3.46 -2.13 2.56
C GLY A 47 3.14 -2.89 3.85
N GLU A 48 1.86 -3.02 4.20
CA GLU A 48 1.41 -3.80 5.35
C GLU A 48 1.77 -5.28 5.24
N TYR A 49 1.56 -5.86 4.05
CA TYR A 49 1.90 -7.25 3.79
C TYR A 49 3.38 -7.50 4.09
N TYR A 50 4.28 -6.69 3.53
CA TYR A 50 5.72 -6.84 3.76
C TYR A 50 6.11 -6.53 5.22
N PHE A 51 5.46 -5.55 5.85
CA PHE A 51 5.68 -5.23 7.25
C PHE A 51 5.37 -6.42 8.17
N ILE A 52 4.21 -7.07 8.01
CA ILE A 52 3.81 -8.25 8.78
C ILE A 52 4.77 -9.43 8.56
N HIS A 53 5.32 -9.55 7.35
CA HIS A 53 6.32 -10.56 6.98
C HIS A 53 7.75 -10.19 7.40
N ARG A 54 7.93 -9.09 8.13
CA ARG A 54 9.23 -8.56 8.59
C ARG A 54 10.19 -8.22 7.46
N ASN A 55 9.66 -8.00 6.26
CA ASN A 55 10.42 -7.51 5.14
C ASN A 55 10.35 -5.98 5.10
N TYR A 56 11.07 -5.36 6.04
CA TYR A 56 10.94 -3.93 6.34
C TYR A 56 11.51 -3.04 5.25
N GLN A 57 12.50 -3.50 4.48
CA GLN A 57 13.05 -2.74 3.37
C GLN A 57 11.98 -2.51 2.28
N GLU A 58 11.31 -3.59 1.87
CA GLU A 58 10.22 -3.52 0.91
C GLU A 58 9.04 -2.74 1.49
N ALA A 59 8.63 -3.03 2.74
CA ALA A 59 7.55 -2.30 3.39
C ALA A 59 7.79 -0.78 3.38
N PHE A 60 9.00 -0.35 3.73
CA PHE A 60 9.40 1.04 3.71
C PHE A 60 9.30 1.62 2.30
N SER A 61 9.79 0.92 1.28
CA SER A 61 9.70 1.40 -0.11
C SER A 61 8.27 1.65 -0.59
N TYR A 62 7.30 0.82 -0.16
CA TYR A 62 5.89 1.03 -0.50
C TYR A 62 5.29 2.22 0.25
N PHE A 63 5.61 2.40 1.53
CA PHE A 63 5.11 3.55 2.30
C PHE A 63 5.76 4.86 1.87
N SER A 64 7.06 4.88 1.56
CA SER A 64 7.74 6.07 1.03
C SER A 64 7.09 6.56 -0.25
N TRP A 65 6.64 5.65 -1.13
CA TRP A 65 5.92 6.05 -2.35
C TRP A 65 4.64 6.85 -2.06
N ILE A 66 3.92 6.49 -0.99
CA ILE A 66 2.72 7.19 -0.54
C ILE A 66 3.12 8.54 0.08
N LEU A 67 4.10 8.54 0.98
CA LEU A 67 4.54 9.74 1.70
C LEU A 67 5.14 10.81 0.77
N ASP A 68 5.85 10.40 -0.28
CA ASP A 68 6.36 11.28 -1.34
C ASP A 68 5.25 12.03 -2.08
N ARG A 69 3.99 11.57 -1.97
CA ARG A 69 2.79 12.11 -2.62
C ARG A 69 1.74 12.59 -1.63
N ALA A 70 2.03 12.57 -0.33
CA ALA A 70 1.02 12.80 0.69
C ALA A 70 0.34 14.17 0.54
N GLU A 71 1.09 15.22 0.23
CA GLU A 71 0.55 16.58 0.04
C GLU A 71 -0.52 16.61 -1.08
N ASP A 72 -0.21 16.08 -2.26
CA ASP A 72 -1.14 16.03 -3.39
C ASP A 72 -2.35 15.12 -3.09
N LEU A 73 -2.11 13.99 -2.41
CA LEU A 73 -3.15 13.02 -2.08
C LEU A 73 -4.10 13.54 -0.99
N GLU A 74 -3.60 14.29 -0.01
CA GLU A 74 -4.43 14.95 1.01
C GLU A 74 -5.25 16.08 0.38
N GLU A 75 -4.68 16.87 -0.54
CA GLU A 75 -5.43 17.95 -1.19
C GLU A 75 -6.62 17.42 -2.02
N GLU A 76 -6.39 16.36 -2.80
CA GLU A 76 -7.41 15.86 -3.75
C GLU A 76 -8.29 14.72 -3.19
N PHE A 77 -7.79 13.94 -2.23
CA PHE A 77 -8.39 12.66 -1.82
C PHE A 77 -8.42 12.41 -0.30
N ASP A 78 -8.39 13.44 0.56
CA ASP A 78 -8.45 13.31 2.04
C ASP A 78 -9.56 12.33 2.51
N ASP A 79 -10.76 12.47 1.95
CA ASP A 79 -11.92 11.62 2.28
C ASP A 79 -11.73 10.13 1.94
N LEU A 80 -10.80 9.81 1.02
CA LEU A 80 -10.60 8.45 0.48
C LEU A 80 -9.29 7.81 0.92
N LEU A 81 -8.24 8.59 1.21
CA LEU A 81 -6.87 8.11 1.41
C LEU A 81 -6.24 8.52 2.75
N SER A 82 -6.97 9.23 3.61
CA SER A 82 -6.48 9.64 4.94
C SER A 82 -5.98 8.46 5.79
N GLU A 83 -6.66 7.31 5.73
CA GLU A 83 -6.24 6.10 6.44
C GLU A 83 -4.94 5.51 5.87
N GLU A 84 -4.81 5.46 4.54
CA GLU A 84 -3.62 4.96 3.85
C GLU A 84 -2.39 5.84 4.13
N ILE A 85 -2.56 7.17 4.09
CA ILE A 85 -1.50 8.13 4.40
C ILE A 85 -1.09 8.03 5.87
N ASN A 86 -2.06 8.04 6.79
CA ASN A 86 -1.76 7.89 8.23
C ASN A 86 -1.03 6.59 8.53
N ARG A 87 -1.43 5.49 7.87
CA ARG A 87 -0.79 4.19 8.06
C ARG A 87 0.64 4.17 7.51
N ALA A 88 0.86 4.75 6.34
CA ALA A 88 2.19 4.88 5.76
C ALA A 88 3.12 5.69 6.70
N ASP A 89 2.62 6.77 7.28
CA ASP A 89 3.34 7.62 8.22
C ASP A 89 3.73 6.85 9.50
N VAL A 90 2.75 6.31 10.21
CA VAL A 90 2.95 5.59 11.47
C VAL A 90 3.90 4.38 11.32
N LEU A 91 3.75 3.59 10.26
CA LEU A 91 4.58 2.41 10.05
C LEU A 91 5.99 2.78 9.59
N SER A 92 6.16 3.83 8.80
CA SER A 92 7.48 4.34 8.41
C SER A 92 8.22 4.88 9.62
N GLU A 93 7.60 5.73 10.45
CA GLU A 93 8.18 6.24 11.69
C GLU A 93 8.62 5.10 12.62
N LEU A 94 7.79 4.06 12.74
CA LEU A 94 8.11 2.90 13.58
C LEU A 94 9.32 2.14 13.03
N MET A 95 9.39 1.92 11.72
CA MET A 95 10.56 1.27 11.08
C MET A 95 11.83 2.10 11.20
N GLU A 96 11.73 3.43 11.15
CA GLU A 96 12.87 4.32 11.36
C GLU A 96 13.35 4.30 12.81
N ARG A 97 12.41 4.45 13.76
CA ARG A 97 12.69 4.47 15.20
C ARG A 97 13.45 3.24 15.68
N TYR A 98 13.15 2.09 15.09
CA TYR A 98 13.80 0.81 15.43
C TYR A 98 14.88 0.38 14.43
N SER A 99 15.25 1.24 13.47
CA SER A 99 16.28 0.96 12.45
C SER A 99 16.04 -0.37 11.71
N LEU A 100 14.78 -0.65 11.37
CA LEU A 100 14.36 -1.93 10.80
C LEU A 100 14.60 -2.05 9.29
N HIS A 101 14.84 -0.95 8.60
CA HIS A 101 14.87 -0.84 7.14
C HIS A 101 16.31 -0.71 6.55
N GLY A 102 17.32 -1.08 7.33
CA GLY A 102 18.76 -0.90 7.02
C GLY A 102 19.35 -1.87 6.01
#